data_AF-A0A6F9BRN6-F1
#
_entry.id   AF-A0A6F9BRN6-F1
#
_cell.length_a   1.000
_cell.length_b   1.000
_cell.length_c   1.000
_cell.angle_alpha   90.00
_cell.angle_beta   90.00
_cell.angle_gamma   90.00
#
_symmetry.space_group_name_H-M   'P 1'
#
loop_
_entity.id
_entity.type
_entity.pdbx_description
1 polymer ?
#
loop_
_entity_poly.entity_id
_entity_poly.type
_entity_poly.pdbx_seq_one_letter_code
_entity_poly.pdbx_strand_id
1 'polypeptide(L)'
;MSSPVSAKEGDSFPLGALPVGTLVNNLELYPGKGATYIRAAGTSGVLLRKVNGTAIVQLPSKQQIQVIETCMATVGRVSNIDHNKRIIGKAGRNRWLGIRPSSGLWKRKGGWAGRKIKPLPPMKSYINLPSVSAN
;
A
#
# COMPACT_ATOMS: atom_id res chain seq x y z
N MET A 1 -8.00 -26.00 11.59
CA MET A 1 -7.12 -24.96 11.02
C MET A 1 -6.80 -25.39 9.59
N SER A 2 -7.37 -24.71 8.58
CA SER A 2 -7.05 -25.01 7.19
C SER A 2 -5.59 -24.65 6.92
N SER A 3 -4.83 -25.54 6.30
CA SER A 3 -3.47 -25.24 5.89
C SER A 3 -3.44 -24.00 4.99
N PRO A 4 -2.44 -23.11 5.13
CA PRO A 4 -2.32 -21.96 4.26
C PRO A 4 -2.17 -22.41 2.81
N VAL A 5 -2.81 -21.69 1.90
CA VAL A 5 -2.78 -22.03 0.47
C VAL A 5 -1.37 -21.80 -0.07
N SER A 6 -0.88 -22.72 -0.91
CA SER A 6 0.34 -22.52 -1.69
C SER A 6 0.04 -21.49 -2.79
N ALA A 7 0.36 -20.23 -2.51
CA ALA A 7 0.06 -19.11 -3.39
C ALA A 7 1.19 -18.89 -4.39
N LYS A 8 0.85 -18.80 -5.69
CA LYS A 8 1.79 -18.38 -6.74
C LYS A 8 1.60 -16.89 -7.04
N GLU A 9 2.63 -16.28 -7.63
CA GLU A 9 2.54 -14.87 -8.05
C GLU A 9 1.46 -14.71 -9.14
N GLY A 10 0.61 -13.70 -8.97
CA GLY A 10 -0.55 -13.45 -9.84
C GLY A 10 -1.87 -14.03 -9.31
N ASP A 11 -1.83 -15.00 -8.40
CA ASP A 11 -3.04 -15.52 -7.77
C ASP A 11 -3.67 -14.48 -6.84
N SER A 12 -5.00 -14.50 -6.73
CA SER A 12 -5.75 -13.58 -5.86
C SER A 12 -6.57 -14.37 -4.84
N PHE A 13 -6.32 -14.09 -3.56
CA PHE A 13 -6.95 -14.78 -2.44
C PHE A 13 -7.37 -13.79 -1.35
N PRO A 14 -8.32 -14.16 -0.47
CA PRO A 14 -8.56 -13.41 0.75
C PRO A 14 -7.33 -13.47 1.66
N LEU A 15 -7.05 -12.39 2.39
CA LEU A 15 -5.90 -12.30 3.30
C LEU A 15 -5.89 -13.44 4.34
N GLY A 16 -7.07 -13.89 4.77
CA GLY A 16 -7.24 -15.02 5.68
C GLY A 16 -6.67 -16.35 5.15
N ALA A 17 -6.59 -16.56 3.83
CA ALA A 17 -6.09 -17.80 3.23
C ALA A 17 -4.57 -17.80 3.00
N LEU A 18 -3.94 -16.62 2.94
CA LEU A 18 -2.51 -16.47 2.62
C LEU A 18 -1.59 -16.77 3.82
N PRO A 19 -0.42 -17.39 3.63
CA PRO A 19 0.55 -17.53 4.70
C PRO A 19 1.09 -16.17 5.19
N VAL A 20 1.47 -16.09 6.46
CA VAL A 20 2.15 -14.90 6.99
C VAL A 20 3.50 -14.72 6.29
N GLY A 21 3.88 -13.48 5.99
CA GLY A 21 5.11 -13.13 5.28
C GLY A 21 4.98 -13.07 3.76
N THR A 22 3.80 -13.40 3.19
CA THR A 22 3.59 -13.28 1.75
C THR A 22 3.67 -11.83 1.28
N LEU A 23 4.32 -11.64 0.13
CA LEU A 23 4.26 -10.38 -0.61
C LEU A 23 2.91 -10.26 -1.30
N VAL A 24 2.28 -9.10 -1.15
CA VAL A 24 0.95 -8.83 -1.73
C VAL A 24 0.91 -7.47 -2.41
N ASN A 25 0.11 -7.35 -3.46
CA ASN A 25 -0.24 -6.10 -4.13
C ASN A 25 -1.78 -6.00 -4.32
N ASN A 26 -2.26 -4.89 -4.86
CA ASN A 26 -3.68 -4.65 -5.12
C ASN A 26 -4.58 -4.93 -3.89
N LEU A 27 -4.20 -4.36 -2.75
CA LEU A 27 -4.88 -4.60 -1.49
C LEU A 27 -6.22 -3.87 -1.43
N GLU A 28 -7.26 -4.63 -1.12
CA GLU A 28 -8.59 -4.14 -0.81
C GLU A 28 -8.68 -3.62 0.65
N LEU A 29 -9.48 -2.57 0.86
CA LEU A 29 -9.63 -1.94 2.17
C LEU A 29 -10.83 -2.45 2.97
N TYR A 30 -11.92 -2.75 2.25
CA TYR A 30 -13.16 -3.31 2.78
C TYR A 30 -13.62 -4.37 1.79
N PRO A 31 -14.17 -5.51 2.23
CA PRO A 31 -14.57 -6.59 1.33
C PRO A 31 -15.55 -6.08 0.27
N GLY A 32 -15.26 -6.32 -1.01
CA GLY A 32 -16.07 -5.89 -2.15
C GLY A 32 -15.83 -4.44 -2.64
N LYS A 33 -14.99 -3.63 -1.96
CA LYS A 33 -14.66 -2.26 -2.42
C LYS A 33 -13.69 -2.24 -3.60
N GLY A 34 -12.95 -3.33 -3.79
CA GLY A 34 -11.87 -3.43 -4.77
C GLY A 34 -10.53 -2.87 -4.27
N ALA A 35 -9.49 -3.15 -5.06
CA ALA A 35 -8.12 -2.81 -4.75
C ALA A 35 -7.88 -1.30 -4.75
N THR A 36 -7.43 -0.76 -3.62
CA THR A 36 -7.15 0.68 -3.45
C THR A 36 -5.67 0.96 -3.19
N TYR A 37 -4.99 0.07 -2.47
CA TYR A 37 -3.60 0.22 -2.08
C TYR A 37 -2.66 -0.68 -2.91
N ILE A 38 -1.38 -0.30 -2.96
CA ILE A 38 -0.29 -1.10 -3.55
C ILE A 38 -0.53 -1.44 -5.04
N ARG A 39 -0.78 -0.39 -5.84
CA ARG A 39 -1.06 -0.51 -7.30
C ARG A 39 0.05 0.05 -8.18
N ALA A 40 1.02 0.75 -7.59
CA ALA A 40 2.06 1.44 -8.35
C ALA A 40 3.13 0.44 -8.83
N ALA A 41 3.80 0.78 -9.94
CA ALA A 41 4.85 -0.04 -10.55
C ALA A 41 5.91 -0.47 -9.52
N GLY A 42 6.26 -1.75 -9.51
CA GLY A 42 7.24 -2.33 -8.60
C GLY A 42 6.86 -2.36 -7.11
N THR A 43 5.66 -1.92 -6.72
CA THR A 43 5.26 -1.91 -5.30
C THR A 43 4.76 -3.27 -4.82
N SER A 44 5.01 -3.55 -3.55
CA SER A 44 4.50 -4.71 -2.81
C SER A 44 4.36 -4.35 -1.33
N GLY A 45 3.40 -4.96 -0.65
CA GLY A 45 3.28 -4.98 0.80
C GLY A 45 3.55 -6.37 1.35
N VAL A 46 3.55 -6.49 2.68
CA VAL A 46 3.82 -7.75 3.38
C VAL A 46 2.71 -8.03 4.37
N LEU A 47 2.17 -9.25 4.36
CA LEU A 47 1.25 -9.71 5.39
C LEU A 47 2.02 -10.04 6.66
N LEU A 48 1.81 -9.28 7.74
CA LEU A 48 2.62 -9.39 8.96
C LEU A 48 2.06 -10.40 9.97
N ARG A 49 0.77 -10.31 10.27
CA ARG A 49 0.09 -11.22 11.22
C ARG A 49 -1.42 -11.14 11.04
N LYS A 50 -2.10 -12.14 11.60
CA LYS A 50 -3.55 -12.25 11.65
C LYS A 50 -4.00 -12.31 13.10
N VAL A 51 -5.04 -11.55 13.45
CA VAL A 51 -5.58 -11.44 14.81
C VAL A 51 -7.09 -11.30 14.72
N ASN A 52 -7.83 -12.18 15.39
CA ASN A 52 -9.29 -12.07 15.58
C ASN A 52 -10.08 -11.79 14.28
N GLY A 53 -9.79 -12.50 13.19
CA GLY A 53 -10.49 -12.31 11.90
C GLY A 53 -10.02 -11.09 11.11
N THR A 54 -8.87 -10.52 11.48
CA THR A 54 -8.30 -9.33 10.86
C THR A 54 -6.84 -9.55 10.51
N ALA A 55 -6.40 -8.99 9.39
CA ALA A 55 -5.05 -9.08 8.87
C ALA A 55 -4.33 -7.74 9.02
N ILE A 56 -3.09 -7.78 9.49
CA ILE A 56 -2.21 -6.61 9.55
C ILE A 56 -1.24 -6.68 8.38
N VAL A 57 -1.28 -5.66 7.52
CA VAL A 57 -0.45 -5.55 6.32
C VAL A 57 0.48 -4.34 6.44
N GLN A 58 1.74 -4.53 6.09
CA GLN A 58 2.71 -3.44 5.94
C GLN A 58 2.65 -2.88 4.53
N LEU A 59 2.42 -1.57 4.41
CA LEU A 59 2.42 -0.85 3.14
C LEU A 59 3.86 -0.55 2.67
N PRO A 60 4.07 -0.21 1.37
CA PRO A 60 5.36 0.24 0.85
C PRO A 60 5.95 1.46 1.60
N SER A 61 5.10 2.28 2.21
CA SER A 61 5.50 3.41 3.08
C SER A 61 6.01 2.97 4.46
N LYS A 62 6.08 1.66 4.72
CA LYS A 62 6.34 1.02 6.02
C LYS A 62 5.25 1.24 7.08
N GLN A 63 4.20 2.00 6.77
CA GLN A 63 3.03 2.13 7.64
C GLN A 63 2.26 0.80 7.71
N GLN A 64 1.81 0.43 8.90
CA GLN A 64 0.97 -0.75 9.11
C GLN A 64 -0.50 -0.37 9.02
N ILE A 65 -1.30 -1.23 8.40
CA ILE A 65 -2.76 -1.10 8.36
C ILE A 65 -3.41 -2.42 8.79
N GLN A 66 -4.58 -2.32 9.41
CA GLN A 66 -5.38 -3.45 9.85
C GLN A 66 -6.67 -3.50 9.04
N VAL A 67 -6.92 -4.65 8.43
CA VAL A 67 -8.01 -4.91 7.46
C VAL A 67 -8.71 -6.21 7.83
N ILE A 68 -9.95 -6.43 7.39
CA ILE A 68 -10.68 -7.70 7.63
C ILE A 68 -10.03 -8.82 6.79
N GLU A 69 -9.95 -10.04 7.33
CA GLU A 69 -9.34 -11.20 6.64
C GLU A 69 -10.01 -11.58 5.33
N THR A 70 -11.28 -11.20 5.14
CA THR A 70 -12.06 -11.46 3.92
C THR A 70 -11.72 -10.50 2.77
N CYS A 71 -10.93 -9.45 3.01
CA CYS A 71 -10.46 -8.58 1.94
C CYS A 71 -9.53 -9.32 0.98
N MET A 72 -9.70 -9.04 -0.30
CA MET A 72 -8.90 -9.64 -1.37
C MET A 72 -7.56 -8.93 -1.52
N ALA A 73 -6.53 -9.72 -1.81
CA ALA A 73 -5.24 -9.23 -2.26
C ALA A 73 -4.65 -10.18 -3.31
N THR A 74 -3.83 -9.64 -4.19
CA THR A 74 -3.10 -10.42 -5.19
C THR A 74 -1.69 -10.68 -4.70
N VAL A 75 -1.17 -11.87 -4.96
CA VAL A 75 0.12 -12.34 -4.45
C VAL A 75 1.24 -11.88 -5.38
N GLY A 76 2.33 -11.38 -4.79
CA GLY A 76 3.53 -10.94 -5.51
C GLY A 76 3.71 -9.42 -5.56
N ARG A 77 4.46 -8.98 -6.57
CA ARG A 77 4.82 -7.56 -6.77
C ARG A 77 4.18 -7.02 -8.04
N VAL A 78 3.94 -5.71 -8.09
CA VAL A 78 3.50 -5.09 -9.35
C VAL A 78 4.66 -5.12 -10.36
N SER A 79 4.33 -5.30 -11.65
CA SER A 79 5.31 -5.32 -12.74
C SER A 79 6.05 -3.98 -12.90
N ASN A 80 7.04 -3.95 -13.79
CA ASN A 80 7.89 -2.78 -14.09
C ASN A 80 8.67 -2.26 -12.86
N ILE A 81 9.53 -3.12 -12.30
CA ILE A 81 10.28 -2.85 -11.07
C ILE A 81 11.27 -1.69 -11.24
N ASP A 82 11.90 -1.58 -12.42
CA ASP A 82 12.90 -0.55 -12.71
C ASP A 82 12.29 0.79 -13.15
N HIS A 83 10.98 0.98 -12.98
CA HIS A 83 10.31 2.25 -13.31
C HIS A 83 10.97 3.45 -12.62
N ASN A 84 11.46 3.27 -11.39
CA ASN A 84 12.15 4.31 -10.61
C ASN A 84 13.54 4.69 -11.15
N LYS A 85 14.19 3.81 -11.92
CA LYS A 85 15.52 4.05 -12.53
C LYS A 85 15.42 4.75 -13.89
N ARG A 86 14.21 5.02 -14.38
CA ARG A 86 14.00 5.65 -15.69
C ARG A 86 14.56 7.08 -15.72
N ILE A 87 15.43 7.34 -16.69
CA ILE A 87 15.97 8.69 -16.95
C ILE A 87 15.05 9.44 -17.92
N ILE A 88 14.58 10.64 -17.54
CA ILE A 88 13.73 11.49 -18.39
C ILE A 88 14.54 12.08 -19.57
N GLY A 89 15.81 12.44 -19.36
CA GLY A 89 16.72 12.91 -20.40
C GLY A 89 16.49 14.36 -20.82
N LYS A 90 15.36 14.67 -21.48
CA LYS A 90 15.04 16.02 -21.99
C LYS A 90 13.73 16.57 -21.46
N ALA A 91 13.63 17.90 -21.34
CA ALA A 91 12.42 18.59 -20.90
C ALA A 91 11.17 18.24 -21.74
N GLY A 92 11.35 18.02 -23.06
CA GLY A 92 10.26 17.61 -23.95
C GLY A 92 9.59 16.29 -23.55
N ARG A 93 10.32 15.34 -22.94
CA ARG A 93 9.72 14.07 -22.48
C ARG A 93 8.72 14.29 -21.33
N ASN A 94 8.94 15.30 -20.47
CA ASN A 94 7.95 15.68 -19.45
C ASN A 94 6.68 16.26 -20.09
N ARG A 95 6.82 16.99 -21.21
CA ARG A 95 5.66 17.50 -21.96
C ARG A 95 4.84 16.37 -22.59
N TRP A 96 5.49 15.32 -23.10
CA TRP A 96 4.81 14.11 -23.58
C TRP A 96 4.05 13.36 -22.47
N LEU A 97 4.54 13.44 -21.23
CA LEU A 97 3.86 12.90 -20.03
C LEU A 97 2.75 13.83 -19.50
N GLY A 98 2.45 14.96 -20.18
CA GLY A 98 1.42 15.90 -19.77
C GLY A 98 1.82 16.84 -18.62
N ILE A 99 3.09 16.88 -18.23
CA ILE A 99 3.57 17.69 -17.11
C ILE A 99 4.04 19.07 -17.61
N ARG A 100 3.46 20.14 -17.07
CA ARG A 100 3.84 21.54 -17.36
C ARG A 100 5.06 21.98 -16.53
N PRO A 101 5.85 22.97 -16.98
CA PRO A 101 6.92 23.54 -16.16
C PRO A 101 6.35 24.22 -14.90
N SER A 102 7.14 24.24 -13.82
CA SER A 102 6.81 24.98 -12.60
C SER A 102 6.81 26.49 -12.84
N SER A 103 6.09 27.23 -12.01
CA SER A 103 6.11 28.71 -12.05
C SER A 103 7.53 29.25 -11.86
N GLY A 104 7.85 30.35 -12.54
CA GLY A 104 9.10 31.10 -12.36
C GLY A 104 9.11 32.00 -11.12
N LEU A 105 8.01 32.05 -10.36
CA LEU A 105 7.92 32.87 -9.15
C LEU A 105 8.88 32.33 -8.08
N TRP A 106 9.85 33.16 -7.71
CA TRP A 106 10.74 32.86 -6.59
C TRP A 106 10.01 33.00 -5.25
N LYS A 107 10.21 32.03 -4.35
CA LYS A 107 9.64 32.02 -2.99
C LYS A 107 10.73 31.70 -1.97
N ARG A 108 10.77 32.45 -0.86
CA ARG A 108 11.62 32.12 0.30
C ARG A 108 11.15 30.81 0.94
N LYS A 109 12.10 29.93 1.28
CA LYS A 109 11.82 28.72 2.06
C LYS A 109 11.33 29.13 3.45
N GLY A 110 10.20 28.57 3.89
CA GLY A 110 9.66 28.77 5.25
C GLY A 110 10.14 27.69 6.23
N GLY A 111 9.65 27.72 7.47
CA GLY A 111 10.01 26.75 8.51
C GLY A 111 9.60 25.29 8.24
N TRP A 112 8.74 25.07 7.25
CA TRP A 112 8.39 23.73 6.73
C TRP A 112 9.56 23.08 5.96
N ALA A 113 10.47 23.88 5.40
CA ALA A 113 11.62 23.38 4.69
C ALA A 113 12.65 22.79 5.66
N GLY A 114 13.46 21.86 5.16
CA GLY A 114 14.44 21.12 5.95
C GLY A 114 13.97 19.71 6.32
N ARG A 115 14.94 18.85 6.65
CA ARG A 115 14.67 17.45 6.98
C ARG A 115 13.90 17.36 8.30
N LYS A 116 12.77 16.66 8.30
CA LYS A 116 11.98 16.37 9.51
C LYS A 116 12.06 14.87 9.79
N ILE A 117 12.69 14.50 10.90
CA ILE A 117 12.72 13.10 11.36
C ILE A 117 11.48 12.91 12.22
N LYS A 118 10.51 12.15 11.70
CA LYS A 118 9.27 11.83 12.40
C LYS A 118 9.25 10.34 12.74
N PRO A 119 8.68 9.94 13.89
CA PRO A 119 8.41 8.53 14.14
C PRO A 119 7.41 8.00 13.10
N LEU A 120 7.38 6.67 12.95
CA LEU A 120 6.35 6.04 12.11
C LEU A 120 4.96 6.39 12.67
N PRO A 121 4.00 6.77 11.80
CA PRO A 121 2.64 7.00 12.25
C PRO A 121 2.05 5.71 12.84
N PRO A 122 1.08 5.82 13.76
CA PRO A 122 0.40 4.66 14.30
C PRO A 122 -0.30 3.85 13.20
N MET A 123 -0.58 2.60 13.52
CA MET A 123 -1.31 1.69 12.64
C MET A 123 -2.71 2.25 12.34
N LYS A 124 -3.12 2.22 11.07
CA LYS A 124 -4.50 2.58 10.68
C LYS A 124 -5.39 1.35 10.71
N SER A 125 -6.45 1.38 11.51
CA SER A 125 -7.46 0.32 11.57
C SER A 125 -8.68 0.66 10.73
N TYR A 126 -9.09 -0.25 9.86
CA TYR A 126 -10.29 -0.11 9.01
C TYR A 126 -11.43 -1.03 9.47
N ILE A 127 -11.39 -1.45 10.72
CA ILE A 127 -12.45 -2.26 11.33
C ILE A 127 -13.39 -1.33 12.08
N ASN A 128 -14.68 -1.51 11.87
CA ASN A 128 -15.69 -0.92 12.73
C ASN A 128 -15.75 -1.78 14.00
N LEU A 129 -15.20 -1.28 15.10
CA LEU A 129 -15.52 -1.85 16.41
C LEU A 129 -17.03 -1.69 16.60
N PRO A 130 -17.77 -2.72 17.06
CA PRO A 130 -19.12 -2.46 17.55
C PRO A 130 -18.98 -1.37 18.61
N SER A 131 -19.63 -0.22 18.39
CA SER A 131 -19.76 0.78 19.44
C SER A 131 -20.34 0.04 20.63
N VAL A 132 -19.68 0.10 21.78
CA VAL A 132 -20.23 -0.47 23.02
C VAL A 132 -21.56 0.23 23.23
N SER A 133 -22.65 -0.41 22.82
CA SER A 133 -23.99 -0.02 23.22
C SER A 133 -23.99 -0.22 24.73
N ALA A 134 -23.93 0.89 25.45
CA ALA A 134 -24.22 0.91 26.87
C ALA A 134 -25.62 0.32 27.04
N ASN A 135 -25.70 -0.86 27.65
CA ASN A 135 -26.93 -1.31 28.28
C ASN A 135 -27.19 -0.46 29.53
#